data_AF-A0A9Q0L5C4-F1
#
_entry.id   AF-A0A9Q0L5C4-F1
#
_cell.length_a   1.000
_cell.length_b   1.000
_cell.length_c   1.000
_cell.angle_alpha   90.00
_cell.angle_beta   90.00
_cell.angle_gamma   90.00
#
_symmetry.space_group_name_H-M   'P 1'
#
loop_
_entity.id
_entity.type
_entity.pdbx_description
1 polymer ?
#
loop_
_entity_poly.entity_id
_entity_poly.type
_entity_poly.pdbx_seq_one_letter_code
_entity_poly.pdbx_strand_id
1 'polypeptide(L)'
;MLNVKRMTPILQEIELEAHAVKGIGKIHAKWSPVSTAWYRMLPEVVLLEEVEDEKAEELVKKCPVNVFDIEDIAKGKKWATVARPRACMLCRECIRGEDWEKRVVHYLQMCYSLRL
;
A
#
# COMPACT_ATOMS: atom_id res chain seq x y z
N MET A 1 18.03 16.15 -3.48
CA MET A 1 19.12 17.14 -3.59
C MET A 1 19.89 16.85 -4.87
N LEU A 2 19.78 17.72 -5.87
CA LEU A 2 20.58 17.60 -7.09
C LEU A 2 21.96 18.21 -6.80
N ASN A 3 22.99 17.37 -6.79
CA ASN A 3 24.37 17.86 -6.78
C ASN A 3 24.69 18.35 -8.18
N VAL A 4 24.62 19.66 -8.41
CA VAL A 4 24.81 20.28 -9.73
C VAL A 4 26.24 20.09 -10.24
N LYS A 5 27.24 20.09 -9.36
CA LYS A 5 28.63 19.74 -9.69
C LYS A 5 29.38 19.27 -8.44
N ARG A 6 30.35 18.38 -8.65
CA ARG A 6 31.42 18.07 -7.68
C ARG A 6 32.73 18.63 -8.23
N MET A 7 33.37 19.53 -7.48
CA MET A 7 34.65 20.16 -7.84
C MET A 7 35.81 19.48 -7.11
N THR A 8 36.96 19.34 -7.78
CA THR A 8 38.20 18.78 -7.23
C THR A 8 39.13 19.91 -6.70
N PRO A 9 40.20 19.62 -5.92
CA PRO A 9 40.91 20.62 -5.12
C PRO A 9 41.71 21.71 -5.88
N ILE A 10 41.78 21.66 -7.20
CA ILE A 10 42.61 22.57 -8.00
C ILE A 10 41.67 23.56 -8.69
N LEU A 11 42.02 24.86 -8.69
CA LEU A 11 41.17 26.00 -9.10
C LEU A 11 40.16 25.67 -10.21
N GLN A 12 38.89 25.58 -9.82
CA GLN A 12 37.76 25.47 -10.73
C GLN A 12 36.75 26.56 -10.40
N GLU A 13 36.18 27.20 -11.41
CA GLU A 13 35.17 28.25 -11.28
C GLU A 13 34.06 28.02 -12.31
N ILE A 14 32.82 28.33 -11.92
CA ILE A 14 31.65 28.23 -12.79
C ILE A 14 30.83 29.50 -12.60
N GLU A 15 30.71 30.29 -13.66
CA GLU A 15 29.79 31.42 -13.75
C GLU A 15 28.64 31.05 -14.70
N LEU A 16 27.40 31.22 -14.25
CA LEU A 16 26.21 30.98 -15.07
C LEU A 16 25.07 31.93 -14.68
N GLU A 17 24.28 32.33 -15.68
CA GLU A 17 23.03 33.05 -15.51
C GLU A 17 21.88 32.19 -16.05
N ALA A 18 20.78 32.12 -15.30
CA ALA A 18 19.60 31.34 -15.68
C ALA A 18 18.32 32.13 -15.44
N HIS A 19 17.44 32.20 -16.44
CA HIS A 19 16.14 32.85 -16.34
C HIS A 19 15.03 31.84 -16.04
N ALA A 20 14.31 32.05 -14.93
CA ALA A 20 13.15 31.26 -14.60
C ALA A 20 11.92 31.76 -15.35
N VAL A 21 11.22 30.86 -16.05
CA VAL A 21 9.95 31.15 -16.73
C VAL A 21 8.85 30.24 -16.20
N LYS A 22 7.63 30.78 -16.14
CA LYS A 22 6.44 30.03 -15.77
C LYS A 22 6.07 29.08 -16.92
N GLY A 23 5.92 27.80 -16.60
CA GLY A 23 5.49 26.76 -17.54
C GLY A 23 4.49 25.81 -16.89
N ILE A 24 4.07 24.79 -17.65
CA ILE A 24 3.12 23.77 -17.22
C ILE A 24 3.79 22.40 -17.34
N GLY A 25 3.59 21.51 -16.37
CA GLY A 25 4.19 20.16 -16.36
C GLY A 25 3.89 19.32 -17.61
N LYS A 26 2.79 19.62 -18.32
CA LYS A 26 2.46 19.02 -19.64
C LYS A 26 3.53 19.29 -20.70
N ILE A 27 4.24 20.42 -20.62
CA ILE A 27 5.26 20.82 -21.59
C ILE A 27 6.61 20.18 -21.25
N HIS A 28 7.00 20.19 -19.97
CA HIS A 28 8.25 19.57 -19.52
C HIS A 28 8.16 19.16 -18.05
N ALA A 29 8.75 18.01 -17.71
CA ALA A 29 8.73 17.44 -16.36
C ALA A 29 9.30 18.35 -15.27
N LYS A 30 10.26 19.23 -15.60
CA LYS A 30 10.81 20.27 -14.69
C LYS A 30 9.76 21.23 -14.12
N TRP A 31 8.63 21.39 -14.81
CA TRP A 31 7.49 22.20 -14.36
C TRP A 31 6.39 21.35 -13.72
N SER A 32 6.62 20.05 -13.48
CA SER A 32 5.70 19.25 -12.67
C SER A 32 5.78 19.74 -11.22
N PRO A 33 4.70 20.30 -10.63
CA PRO A 33 4.72 20.78 -9.26
C PRO A 33 4.72 19.63 -8.23
N VAL A 34 4.48 18.40 -8.68
CA VAL A 34 4.44 17.19 -7.86
C VAL A 34 5.39 16.14 -8.46
N SER A 35 6.07 15.37 -7.61
CA SER A 35 6.89 14.23 -8.08
C SER A 35 6.01 13.06 -8.51
N THR A 36 5.14 12.56 -7.62
CA THR A 36 4.17 11.50 -7.93
C THR A 36 2.85 11.80 -7.21
N ALA A 37 1.77 12.00 -7.97
CA ALA A 37 0.41 12.03 -7.45
C ALA A 37 -0.32 10.77 -7.93
N TRP A 38 -0.88 10.00 -7.00
CA TRP A 38 -1.64 8.79 -7.31
C TRP A 38 -2.74 8.60 -6.26
N TYR A 39 -3.78 7.89 -6.65
CA TYR A 39 -4.85 7.45 -5.76
C TYR A 39 -4.94 5.94 -5.78
N ARG A 40 -5.52 5.36 -4.73
CA ARG A 40 -5.88 3.94 -4.67
C ARG A 40 -7.29 3.77 -4.17
N MET A 41 -7.92 2.71 -4.65
CA MET A 41 -9.19 2.25 -4.09
C MET A 41 -8.98 1.76 -2.67
N LEU A 42 -10.02 1.90 -1.84
CA LEU A 42 -10.01 1.36 -0.50
C LEU A 42 -10.10 -0.17 -0.60
N PRO A 43 -9.08 -0.92 -0.14
CA PRO A 43 -9.17 -2.37 -0.12
C PRO A 43 -10.16 -2.80 0.95
N GLU A 44 -11.08 -3.69 0.58
CA GLU A 44 -12.00 -4.37 1.47
C GLU A 44 -11.67 -5.86 1.44
N VAL A 45 -11.37 -6.44 2.61
CA VAL A 45 -11.02 -7.86 2.75
C VAL A 45 -12.08 -8.49 3.63
N VAL A 46 -12.71 -9.55 3.12
CA VAL A 46 -13.80 -10.24 3.81
C VAL A 46 -13.42 -11.71 3.96
N LEU A 47 -13.66 -12.25 5.16
CA LEU A 47 -13.58 -13.67 5.45
C LEU A 47 -14.98 -14.26 5.25
N LEU A 48 -15.11 -15.18 4.29
CA LEU A 48 -16.39 -15.85 3.98
C LEU A 48 -16.69 -16.99 4.96
N GLU A 49 -15.64 -17.57 5.52
CA GLU A 49 -15.69 -18.66 6.49
C GLU A 49 -14.89 -18.26 7.74
N GLU A 50 -15.29 -18.81 8.89
CA GLU A 50 -14.53 -18.67 10.13
C GLU A 50 -13.19 -19.40 9.99
N VAL A 51 -12.09 -18.67 10.17
CA VAL A 51 -10.73 -19.21 10.13
C VAL A 51 -10.26 -19.36 11.57
N GLU A 52 -10.18 -20.60 12.06
CA GLU A 52 -9.85 -20.94 13.43
C GLU A 52 -8.40 -21.45 13.60
N ASP A 53 -7.85 -21.27 14.81
CA ASP A 53 -6.64 -21.91 15.37
C ASP A 53 -5.40 -21.83 14.45
N GLU A 54 -4.84 -22.98 14.03
CA GLU A 54 -3.60 -23.04 13.23
C GLU A 54 -3.72 -22.27 11.91
N LYS A 55 -4.91 -22.30 11.28
CA LYS A 55 -5.16 -21.58 10.04
C LYS A 55 -5.22 -20.07 10.26
N ALA A 56 -5.69 -19.63 11.44
CA ALA A 56 -5.68 -18.21 11.80
C ALA A 56 -4.23 -17.71 11.94
N GLU A 57 -3.38 -18.48 12.61
CA GLU A 57 -1.96 -18.16 12.74
C GLU A 57 -1.23 -18.19 11.39
N GLU A 58 -1.55 -19.13 10.50
CA GLU A 58 -1.03 -19.16 9.12
C GLU A 58 -1.44 -17.92 8.33
N LEU A 59 -2.72 -17.53 8.40
CA LEU A 59 -3.25 -16.37 7.68
C LEU A 59 -2.59 -15.06 8.11
N VAL A 60 -2.35 -14.89 9.41
CA VAL A 60 -1.64 -13.73 9.96
C VAL A 60 -0.19 -13.73 9.46
N LYS A 61 0.51 -14.87 9.51
CA LYS A 61 1.89 -15.01 9.02
C LYS A 61 2.04 -14.75 7.52
N LYS A 62 1.03 -15.09 6.72
CA LYS A 62 1.02 -14.83 5.26
C LYS A 62 0.97 -13.34 4.91
N CYS A 63 0.38 -12.52 5.77
CA CYS A 63 0.21 -11.10 5.48
C CYS A 63 1.41 -10.28 5.97
N PRO A 64 2.26 -9.73 5.07
CA PRO A 64 3.46 -8.99 5.48
C PRO A 64 3.16 -7.67 6.21
N VAL A 65 1.92 -7.18 6.09
CA VAL A 65 1.45 -5.91 6.64
C VAL A 65 0.47 -6.09 7.80
N ASN A 66 0.28 -7.33 8.29
CA ASN A 66 -0.55 -7.65 9.46
C ASN A 66 -1.98 -7.07 9.37
N VAL A 67 -2.64 -7.29 8.22
CA VAL A 67 -4.05 -6.88 7.99
C VAL A 67 -5.00 -7.67 8.90
N PHE A 68 -4.68 -8.94 9.12
CA PHE A 68 -5.42 -9.86 9.99
C PHE A 68 -4.86 -9.81 11.40
N ASP A 69 -5.75 -9.98 12.37
CA ASP A 69 -5.42 -10.10 13.79
C ASP A 69 -6.11 -11.34 14.38
N ILE A 70 -5.67 -11.79 15.53
CA ILE A 70 -6.24 -12.94 16.22
C ILE A 70 -7.02 -12.44 17.42
N GLU A 71 -8.32 -12.75 17.46
CA GLU A 71 -9.15 -12.52 18.63
C GLU A 71 -9.39 -13.85 19.36
N ASP A 72 -9.19 -13.83 20.68
CA ASP A 72 -9.45 -14.98 21.55
C ASP A 72 -10.85 -14.83 22.17
N ILE A 73 -11.80 -15.70 21.78
CA ILE A 73 -13.12 -15.74 22.43
C ILE A 73 -13.07 -16.69 23.63
N ALA A 74 -13.84 -16.35 24.67
CA ALA A 74 -14.08 -17.16 25.85
C ALA A 74 -14.55 -18.58 25.47
N LYS A 75 -13.57 -19.50 25.40
CA LYS A 75 -13.61 -20.97 25.18
C LYS A 75 -12.25 -21.51 24.68
N GLY A 76 -11.24 -20.65 24.52
CA GLY A 76 -9.89 -21.07 24.10
C GLY A 76 -9.76 -21.27 22.59
N LYS A 77 -10.77 -20.87 21.81
CA LYS A 77 -10.73 -20.84 20.35
C LYS A 77 -10.22 -19.49 19.88
N LYS A 78 -9.26 -19.53 18.95
CA LYS A 78 -8.70 -18.34 18.31
C LYS A 78 -9.33 -18.18 16.92
N TRP A 79 -9.80 -16.99 16.58
CA TRP A 79 -10.33 -16.70 15.24
C TRP A 79 -9.61 -15.50 14.62
N ALA A 80 -9.44 -15.55 13.30
CA ALA A 80 -8.86 -14.44 12.57
C ALA A 80 -9.92 -13.36 12.29
N THR A 81 -9.60 -12.10 12.61
CA THR A 81 -10.41 -10.93 12.27
C THR A 81 -9.67 -10.01 11.30
N VAL A 82 -10.40 -9.21 10.52
CA VAL A 82 -9.82 -8.22 9.62
C VAL A 82 -9.72 -6.87 10.35
N ALA A 83 -8.64 -6.68 11.11
CA ALA A 83 -8.45 -5.46 11.91
C ALA A 83 -8.08 -4.22 11.08
N ARG A 84 -7.23 -4.40 10.05
CA ARG A 84 -6.62 -3.26 9.31
C ARG A 84 -6.73 -3.41 7.79
N PRO A 85 -7.93 -3.36 7.20
CA PRO A 85 -8.11 -3.53 5.76
C PRO A 85 -7.34 -2.48 4.95
N ARG A 86 -7.29 -1.22 5.41
CA ARG A 86 -6.56 -0.12 4.74
C ARG A 86 -5.06 -0.37 4.54
N ALA A 87 -4.44 -1.17 5.40
CA ALA A 87 -3.01 -1.49 5.30
C ALA A 87 -2.72 -2.49 4.17
N CYS A 88 -3.74 -3.17 3.64
CA CYS A 88 -3.58 -4.15 2.59
C CYS A 88 -2.96 -3.53 1.33
N MET A 89 -1.86 -4.12 0.88
CA MET A 89 -1.15 -3.76 -0.35
C MET A 89 -1.62 -4.58 -1.57
N LEU A 90 -2.69 -5.37 -1.43
CA LEU A 90 -3.22 -6.27 -2.48
C LEU A 90 -2.14 -7.23 -3.03
N CYS A 91 -1.28 -7.75 -2.16
CA CYS A 91 -0.22 -8.70 -2.53
C CYS A 91 -0.74 -10.09 -2.94
N ARG A 92 -2.00 -10.41 -2.60
CA ARG A 92 -2.68 -11.69 -2.89
C ARG A 92 -2.05 -12.94 -2.25
N GLU A 93 -1.13 -12.78 -1.31
CA GLU A 93 -0.53 -13.94 -0.64
C GLU A 93 -1.54 -14.66 0.28
N CYS A 94 -2.50 -13.93 0.85
CA CYS A 94 -3.57 -14.51 1.68
C CYS A 94 -4.61 -15.34 0.91
N ILE A 95 -4.64 -15.28 -0.42
CA ILE A 95 -5.47 -16.17 -1.26
C ILE A 95 -4.65 -17.30 -1.88
N ARG A 96 -3.33 -17.31 -1.66
CA ARG A 96 -2.42 -18.27 -2.27
C ARG A 96 -2.37 -19.57 -1.48
N GLY A 97 -2.54 -20.68 -2.20
CA GLY A 97 -2.57 -22.04 -1.65
C GLY A 97 -3.93 -22.70 -1.87
N GLU A 98 -4.03 -23.98 -1.53
CA GLU A 98 -5.29 -24.71 -1.61
C GLU A 98 -6.31 -24.14 -0.61
N ASP A 99 -7.57 -24.04 -1.03
CA ASP A 99 -8.73 -23.59 -0.25
C ASP A 99 -8.77 -22.14 0.25
N TRP A 100 -7.73 -21.33 0.08
CA TRP A 100 -7.74 -19.92 0.54
C TRP A 100 -8.62 -18.99 -0.31
N GLU A 101 -8.77 -19.28 -1.60
CA GLU A 101 -9.63 -18.51 -2.52
C GLU A 101 -11.11 -18.56 -2.15
N LYS A 102 -11.55 -19.64 -1.48
CA LYS A 102 -12.93 -19.80 -1.00
C LYS A 102 -13.17 -19.09 0.35
N ARG A 103 -12.11 -18.87 1.12
CA ARG A 103 -12.17 -18.34 2.50
C ARG A 103 -11.99 -16.82 2.54
N VAL A 104 -11.12 -16.29 1.69
CA VAL A 104 -10.71 -14.88 1.71
C VAL A 104 -11.02 -14.25 0.37
N VAL A 105 -11.83 -13.20 0.37
CA VAL A 105 -12.12 -12.39 -0.82
C VAL A 105 -11.71 -10.95 -0.63
N HIS A 106 -11.16 -10.38 -1.71
CA HIS A 106 -10.83 -8.96 -1.78
C HIS A 106 -11.89 -8.27 -2.64
N TYR A 107 -12.65 -7.38 -2.03
CA TYR A 107 -13.48 -6.45 -2.77
C TYR A 107 -12.71 -5.14 -2.95
N LEU A 108 -12.85 -4.57 -4.15
CA LEU A 108 -12.58 -3.15 -4.33
C LEU A 108 -13.87 -2.45 -3.96
N GLN A 109 -13.88 -1.77 -2.81
CA GLN A 109 -15.02 -0.97 -2.43
C GLN A 109 -15.10 0.21 -3.40
N MET A 110 -15.83 0.03 -4.51
CA MET A 110 -16.44 1.17 -5.19
C MET A 110 -17.29 1.84 -4.12
N CYS A 111 -17.17 3.16 -4.01
CA CYS A 111 -17.71 3.99 -2.94
C CYS A 111 -19.26 3.93 -2.85
N TYR A 112 -19.83 2.76 -2.55
CA TYR A 112 -21.25 2.49 -2.31
C TYR A 112 -21.47 2.42 -0.80
N SER A 113 -21.01 3.45 -0.08
CA SER A 113 -21.62 3.85 1.19
C SER A 113 -22.89 4.66 0.90
N LEU A 114 -23.79 4.08 0.11
CA LEU A 114 -25.19 4.47 -0.02
C LEU A 114 -26.02 3.20 0.25
N ARG A 115 -25.87 2.66 1.46
CA ARG A 115 -27.02 2.08 2.17
C ARG A 115 -27.72 3.25 2.86
N LEU A 116 -28.60 3.92 2.11
CA LEU A 116 -29.79 4.54 2.68
C LEU A 116 -30.83 3.44 2.92
#